data_AF-A0A5E4D0C3-F1
#
_entry.id   AF-A0A5E4D0C3-F1
#
_cell.length_a   1.000
_cell.length_b   1.000
_cell.length_c   1.000
_cell.angle_alpha   90.00
_cell.angle_beta   90.00
_cell.angle_gamma   90.00
#
_symmetry.space_group_name_H-M   'P 1'
#
loop_
_entity.id
_entity.type
_entity.pdbx_description
1 polymer ?
#
loop_
_entity_poly.entity_id
_entity_poly.type
_entity_poly.pdbx_seq_one_letter_code
_entity_poly.pdbx_strand_id
1 'polypeptide(L)'
;MITEFAYGTGSCVEPSNCPTIICGVHYLYFAILLFFISIITIVVISLFTKPIPDVHLYRLCWSLRNSTEERIDLDAEEEDLQETQKDTIEIEVPEERKGCFRWAYDLFCGLDQGPKMTKEEEAAMKMKLTDTSEKPLWRTVVNINGIILLAVAVFCHAYFA
;
A
#
# COMPACT_ATOMS: atom_id res chain seq x y z
N MET A 1 11.13 25.49 -10.31
CA MET A 1 11.82 25.16 -11.59
C MET A 1 11.05 25.67 -12.81
N ILE A 2 9.83 25.21 -13.10
CA ILE A 2 9.08 25.65 -14.30
C ILE A 2 8.81 27.16 -14.30
N THR A 3 8.50 27.74 -13.15
CA THR A 3 8.24 29.18 -12.95
C THR A 3 9.49 30.04 -13.19
N GLU A 4 10.67 29.55 -12.79
CA GLU A 4 11.97 30.21 -13.02
C GLU A 4 12.33 30.25 -14.52
N PHE A 5 11.95 29.20 -15.29
CA PHE A 5 12.16 29.18 -16.74
C PHE A 5 11.17 30.09 -17.49
N ALA A 6 9.93 30.20 -17.01
CA ALA A 6 8.89 30.99 -17.67
C ALA A 6 9.00 32.50 -17.40
N TYR A 7 9.41 32.89 -16.19
CA TYR A 7 9.43 34.30 -15.76
C TYR A 7 10.84 34.85 -15.50
N GLY A 8 11.87 34.01 -15.58
CA GLY A 8 13.26 34.38 -15.30
C GLY A 8 13.56 34.47 -13.81
N THR A 9 14.81 34.16 -13.44
CA THR A 9 15.31 34.37 -12.08
C THR A 9 15.47 35.88 -11.85
N GLY A 10 14.68 36.46 -10.94
CA GLY A 10 14.81 37.89 -10.62
C GLY A 10 16.19 38.22 -10.04
N SER A 11 16.74 39.38 -10.39
CA SER A 11 17.97 39.92 -9.81
C SER A 11 17.69 41.24 -9.09
N CYS A 12 18.57 41.65 -8.16
CA CYS A 12 18.46 42.94 -7.49
C CYS A 12 18.51 44.14 -8.47
N VAL A 13 19.05 43.94 -9.68
CA VAL A 13 19.18 44.96 -10.73
C VAL A 13 17.99 44.95 -11.69
N GLU A 14 17.37 43.79 -11.91
CA GLU A 14 16.25 43.60 -12.83
C GLU A 14 15.20 42.72 -12.15
N PRO A 15 14.11 43.32 -11.61
CA PRO A 15 13.07 42.56 -10.92
C PRO A 15 12.35 41.64 -11.92
N SER A 16 12.07 40.40 -11.52
CA SER A 16 11.31 39.48 -12.37
C SER A 16 9.85 39.93 -12.49
N ASN A 17 9.27 39.76 -13.67
CA ASN A 17 7.86 40.05 -13.94
C ASN A 17 6.91 38.94 -13.44
N CYS A 18 7.37 38.10 -12.50
CA CYS A 18 6.58 36.98 -12.04
C CYS A 18 5.48 37.46 -11.07
N PRO A 19 4.20 37.10 -11.28
CA PRO A 19 3.14 37.45 -10.36
C PRO A 19 3.43 36.85 -8.96
N THR A 20 3.22 37.65 -7.92
CA THR A 20 3.50 37.31 -6.51
C THR A 20 2.75 36.06 -6.03
N ILE A 21 1.64 35.71 -6.68
CA ILE A 21 0.85 34.49 -6.40
C ILE A 21 1.64 33.22 -6.80
N ILE A 22 2.47 33.29 -7.85
CA ILE A 22 3.19 32.13 -8.40
C ILE A 22 4.62 32.07 -7.84
N CYS A 23 5.34 33.19 -7.79
CA CYS A 23 6.73 33.23 -7.32
C CYS A 23 6.89 33.65 -5.84
N GLY A 24 5.87 34.24 -5.22
CA GLY A 24 5.91 34.60 -3.79
C GLY A 24 5.48 33.46 -2.86
N VAL A 25 4.87 32.41 -3.42
CA VAL A 25 4.46 31.23 -2.66
C VAL A 25 5.54 30.17 -2.79
N HIS A 26 6.33 29.99 -1.72
CA HIS A 26 7.27 28.88 -1.64
C HIS A 26 6.54 27.55 -1.87
N TYR A 27 7.16 26.63 -2.62
CA TYR A 27 6.53 25.35 -2.99
C TYR A 27 5.97 24.59 -1.78
N LEU A 28 6.58 24.78 -0.60
CA LEU A 28 6.14 24.19 0.66
C LEU A 28 4.73 24.64 1.05
N TYR A 29 4.38 25.93 0.90
CA TYR A 29 3.03 26.43 1.22
C TYR A 29 1.98 25.85 0.27
N PHE A 30 2.32 25.70 -1.00
CA PHE A 30 1.46 25.03 -1.97
C PHE A 30 1.27 23.54 -1.63
N ALA A 31 2.35 22.84 -1.25
CA ALA A 31 2.28 21.45 -0.80
C ALA A 31 1.41 21.29 0.45
N ILE A 32 1.55 22.18 1.43
CA ILE A 32 0.72 22.20 2.65
C ILE A 32 -0.75 22.45 2.30
N LEU A 33 -1.04 23.41 1.40
CA LEU A 33 -2.40 23.67 0.94
C LEU A 33 -3.03 22.45 0.28
N LEU A 34 -2.32 21.81 -0.65
CA LEU A 34 -2.78 20.59 -1.31
C LEU A 34 -3.00 19.44 -0.33
N PHE A 35 -2.15 19.31 0.68
CA PHE A 35 -2.30 18.33 1.75
C PHE A 35 -3.60 18.54 2.55
N PHE A 36 -3.94 19.77 2.89
CA PHE A 36 -5.22 20.03 3.58
C PHE A 36 -6.42 19.79 2.66
N ILE A 37 -6.33 20.17 1.39
CA ILE A 37 -7.41 19.91 0.41
C ILE A 37 -7.63 18.40 0.25
N SER A 38 -6.55 17.60 0.18
CA SER A 38 -6.67 16.15 0.08
C SER A 38 -7.29 15.54 1.33
N ILE A 39 -6.86 15.96 2.53
CA ILE A 39 -7.48 15.52 3.80
C ILE A 39 -8.97 15.84 3.82
N ILE A 40 -9.35 17.08 3.48
CA ILE A 40 -10.76 17.49 3.47
C ILE A 40 -11.54 16.62 2.48
N THR A 41 -11.00 16.41 1.28
CA THR A 41 -11.65 15.57 0.25
C THR A 41 -11.84 14.14 0.74
N ILE A 42 -10.82 13.53 1.36
CA ILE A 42 -10.88 12.18 1.93
C ILE A 42 -11.95 12.11 3.02
N VAL A 43 -11.97 13.06 3.95
CA VAL A 43 -12.95 13.10 5.05
C VAL A 43 -14.37 13.25 4.50
N VAL A 44 -14.58 14.18 3.56
CA VAL A 44 -15.88 14.40 2.93
C VAL A 44 -16.39 13.14 2.24
N ILE A 45 -15.55 12.50 1.42
CA ILE A 45 -15.91 11.24 0.76
C ILE A 45 -16.20 10.16 1.81
N SER A 46 -15.36 10.02 2.83
CA SER A 46 -15.53 9.04 3.90
C SER A 46 -16.85 9.21 4.66
N LEU A 47 -17.31 10.45 4.88
CA LEU A 47 -18.58 10.74 5.54
C LEU A 47 -19.79 10.47 4.63
N PHE A 48 -19.63 10.56 3.31
CA PHE A 48 -20.68 10.23 2.35
C PHE A 48 -20.75 8.74 2.00
N THR A 49 -19.66 8.00 2.16
CA THR A 49 -19.62 6.55 1.94
C THR A 49 -20.11 5.79 3.17
N LYS A 50 -20.83 4.69 2.96
CA LYS A 50 -21.20 3.78 4.06
C LYS A 50 -19.94 3.11 4.63
N PRO A 51 -19.82 2.97 5.96
CA PRO A 51 -18.68 2.26 6.54
C PRO A 51 -18.71 0.78 6.14
N ILE A 52 -17.52 0.24 5.84
CA ILE A 52 -17.34 -1.19 5.59
C ILE A 52 -17.48 -1.94 6.93
N PRO A 53 -18.21 -3.06 6.99
CA PRO A 53 -18.36 -3.80 8.25
C PRO A 53 -17.04 -4.45 8.68
N ASP A 54 -16.85 -4.52 10.01
CA ASP A 54 -15.59 -4.96 10.65
C ASP A 54 -15.15 -6.37 10.26
N VAL A 55 -16.10 -7.22 9.86
CA VAL A 55 -15.87 -8.61 9.42
C VAL A 55 -14.88 -8.69 8.25
N HIS A 56 -14.84 -7.67 7.39
CA HIS A 56 -13.90 -7.60 6.27
C HIS A 56 -12.54 -6.98 6.64
N LEU A 57 -12.47 -6.29 7.79
CA LEU A 57 -11.35 -5.42 8.17
C LEU A 57 -10.47 -5.99 9.28
N TYR A 58 -10.79 -7.17 9.82
CA TYR A 58 -9.98 -7.81 10.85
C TYR A 58 -8.52 -7.93 10.43
N ARG A 59 -7.60 -7.54 11.32
CA ARG A 59 -6.14 -7.53 11.10
C ARG A 59 -5.61 -6.58 10.02
N LEU A 60 -6.46 -5.91 9.23
CA LEU A 60 -6.05 -4.91 8.22
C LEU A 60 -5.89 -3.51 8.83
N CYS A 61 -6.81 -3.12 9.70
CA CYS A 61 -6.78 -1.83 10.37
C CYS A 61 -6.02 -1.93 11.70
N TRP A 62 -5.29 -0.87 12.06
CA TRP A 62 -4.55 -0.80 13.34
C TRP A 62 -5.45 -1.10 14.55
N SER A 63 -6.68 -0.57 14.55
CA SER A 63 -7.66 -0.78 15.63
C SER A 63 -8.09 -2.25 15.78
N LEU A 64 -8.13 -3.00 14.68
CA LEU A 64 -8.59 -4.40 14.62
C LEU A 64 -7.42 -5.38 14.47
N ARG A 65 -6.16 -4.91 14.61
CA ARG A 65 -4.95 -5.70 14.37
C ARG A 65 -4.89 -6.98 15.23
N ASN A 66 -5.41 -6.93 16.44
CA ASN A 66 -5.35 -8.02 17.40
C ASN A 66 -6.64 -8.89 17.44
N SER A 67 -7.57 -8.68 16.50
CA SER A 67 -8.78 -9.51 16.41
C SER A 67 -8.43 -10.92 15.95
N THR A 68 -8.90 -11.92 16.70
CA THR A 68 -8.75 -13.35 16.39
C THR A 68 -9.93 -13.89 15.57
N GLU A 69 -10.92 -13.05 15.25
CA GLU A 69 -12.08 -13.47 14.46
C GLU A 69 -11.72 -13.77 13.00
N GLU A 70 -12.55 -14.59 12.35
CA GLU A 70 -12.37 -14.94 10.94
C GLU A 70 -12.69 -13.74 10.05
N ARG A 71 -11.81 -13.48 9.07
CA ARG A 71 -11.94 -12.35 8.15
C ARG A 71 -12.51 -12.87 6.84
N ILE A 72 -13.58 -12.26 6.39
CA ILE A 72 -14.19 -12.56 5.09
C ILE A 72 -13.71 -11.51 4.10
N ASP A 73 -13.10 -11.91 2.98
CA ASP A 73 -12.72 -10.98 1.92
C ASP A 73 -13.96 -10.34 1.27
N LEU A 74 -13.85 -9.08 0.84
CA LEU A 74 -14.96 -8.38 0.18
C LEU A 74 -15.36 -9.07 -1.13
N ASP A 75 -14.40 -9.73 -1.78
CA ASP A 75 -14.56 -10.41 -3.06
C ASP A 75 -14.73 -11.93 -2.91
N ALA A 76 -14.84 -12.44 -1.67
CA ALA A 76 -14.87 -13.88 -1.39
C ALA A 76 -15.98 -14.63 -2.17
N GLU A 77 -17.16 -14.00 -2.33
CA GLU A 77 -18.26 -14.58 -3.08
C GLU A 77 -17.95 -14.67 -4.59
N GLU A 78 -17.23 -13.69 -5.15
CA GLU A 78 -16.80 -13.71 -6.55
C GLU A 78 -15.67 -14.72 -6.77
N GLU A 79 -14.76 -14.88 -5.81
CA GLU A 79 -13.69 -15.87 -5.83
C GLU A 79 -14.23 -17.30 -5.76
N ASP A 80 -15.18 -17.59 -4.86
CA ASP A 80 -15.83 -18.89 -4.73
C ASP A 80 -16.54 -19.30 -6.04
N LEU A 81 -17.21 -18.34 -6.70
CA LEU A 81 -17.85 -18.54 -8.00
C LEU A 81 -16.82 -18.82 -9.10
N GLN A 82 -15.70 -18.10 -9.12
CA GLN A 82 -14.62 -18.30 -10.09
C GLN A 82 -13.86 -19.62 -9.87
N GLU A 83 -13.61 -20.03 -8.63
CA GLU A 83 -13.00 -21.32 -8.31
C GLU A 83 -13.91 -22.46 -8.73
N THR A 84 -15.21 -22.39 -8.41
CA THR A 84 -16.19 -23.40 -8.84
C THR A 84 -16.25 -23.50 -10.36
N GLN A 85 -16.21 -22.36 -11.06
CA GLN A 85 -16.20 -22.32 -12.51
C GLN A 85 -14.90 -22.88 -13.10
N LYS A 86 -13.74 -22.53 -12.53
CA LYS A 86 -12.43 -23.06 -12.95
C LYS A 86 -12.33 -24.56 -12.69
N ASP A 87 -12.76 -25.06 -11.54
CA ASP A 87 -12.79 -26.50 -11.24
C ASP A 87 -13.67 -27.26 -12.23
N THR A 88 -14.84 -26.71 -12.56
CA THR A 88 -15.75 -27.31 -13.56
C THR A 88 -15.13 -27.31 -14.96
N ILE A 89 -14.44 -26.23 -15.35
CA ILE A 89 -13.77 -26.10 -16.65
C ILE A 89 -12.52 -26.98 -16.73
N GLU A 90 -11.73 -27.10 -15.67
CA GLU A 90 -10.54 -27.97 -15.60
C GLU A 90 -10.91 -29.46 -15.66
N ILE A 91 -12.08 -29.85 -15.15
CA ILE A 91 -12.61 -31.21 -15.29
C ILE A 91 -13.04 -31.50 -16.75
N GLU A 92 -13.47 -30.49 -17.50
CA GLU A 92 -13.96 -30.64 -18.88
C GLU A 92 -12.90 -30.39 -19.98
N VAL A 93 -11.80 -29.67 -19.69
CA VAL A 93 -10.77 -29.32 -20.68
C VAL A 93 -9.50 -30.19 -20.51
N PRO A 94 -9.08 -30.98 -21.52
CA PRO A 94 -7.78 -31.62 -21.50
C PRO A 94 -6.69 -30.55 -21.52
N GLU A 95 -5.71 -30.60 -20.60
CA GLU A 95 -4.62 -29.62 -20.52
C GLU A 95 -3.94 -29.40 -21.90
N GLU A 96 -4.19 -28.23 -22.50
CA GLU A 96 -3.39 -27.78 -23.65
C GLU A 96 -1.96 -27.49 -23.19
N ARG A 97 -0.97 -28.05 -23.90
CA ARG A 97 0.45 -27.81 -23.63
C ARG A 97 0.77 -26.31 -23.80
N LYS A 98 0.89 -25.60 -22.68
CA LYS A 98 1.36 -24.20 -22.66
C LYS A 98 2.76 -24.13 -23.31
N GLY A 99 2.95 -23.24 -24.27
CA GLY A 99 4.25 -23.04 -24.92
C GLY A 99 5.31 -22.55 -23.92
N CYS A 100 6.58 -22.90 -24.15
CA CYS A 100 7.71 -22.58 -23.25
C CYS A 100 7.80 -21.10 -22.84
N PHE A 101 7.54 -20.18 -23.78
CA PHE A 101 7.51 -18.74 -23.51
C PHE A 101 6.36 -18.31 -22.60
N ARG A 102 5.17 -18.91 -22.77
CA ARG A 102 4.00 -18.61 -21.95
C ARG A 102 4.16 -19.16 -20.54
N TRP A 103 4.71 -20.37 -20.43
CA TRP A 103 5.09 -20.97 -19.14
C TRP A 103 6.13 -20.12 -18.39
N ALA A 104 7.17 -19.64 -19.08
CA ALA A 104 8.19 -18.79 -18.44
C ALA A 104 7.62 -17.43 -18.01
N TYR A 105 6.69 -16.86 -18.78
CA TYR A 105 5.98 -15.63 -18.43
C TYR A 105 5.07 -15.84 -17.20
N ASP A 106 4.30 -16.93 -17.18
CA ASP A 106 3.41 -17.25 -16.07
C ASP A 106 4.21 -17.50 -14.77
N LEU A 107 5.37 -18.16 -14.88
CA LEU A 107 6.30 -18.36 -13.75
C LEU A 107 6.93 -17.04 -13.27
N PHE A 108 7.30 -16.15 -14.18
CA PHE A 108 7.88 -14.84 -13.83
C PHE A 108 6.85 -13.88 -13.23
N CYS A 109 5.62 -13.90 -13.74
CA CYS A 109 4.51 -13.08 -13.27
C CYS A 109 3.76 -13.68 -12.07
N GLY A 110 4.07 -14.92 -11.66
CA GLY A 110 3.43 -15.59 -10.54
C GLY A 110 1.97 -15.99 -10.80
N LEU A 111 1.61 -16.23 -12.07
CA LEU A 111 0.27 -16.62 -12.51
C LEU A 111 0.08 -18.14 -12.56
N ASP A 112 1.10 -18.92 -12.16
CA ASP A 112 1.00 -20.36 -12.10
C ASP A 112 0.08 -20.76 -10.94
N GLN A 113 -0.99 -21.50 -11.23
CA GLN A 113 -1.87 -22.04 -10.21
C GLN A 113 -1.09 -23.11 -9.46
N GLY A 114 -0.66 -22.77 -8.24
CA GLY A 114 0.06 -23.68 -7.37
C GLY A 114 -0.72 -24.98 -7.12
N PRO A 115 -0.05 -26.04 -6.63
CA PRO A 115 -0.71 -27.32 -6.38
C PRO A 115 -1.94 -27.12 -5.48
N LYS A 116 -3.09 -27.67 -5.89
CA LYS A 116 -4.32 -27.68 -5.08
C LYS A 116 -4.04 -28.38 -3.75
N MET A 117 -3.84 -27.59 -2.70
CA MET A 117 -3.55 -28.11 -1.36
C MET A 117 -4.81 -28.74 -0.76
N THR A 118 -4.63 -29.62 0.21
CA THR A 118 -5.78 -30.12 0.97
C THR A 118 -6.40 -28.96 1.76
N LYS A 119 -7.74 -28.94 1.91
CA LYS A 119 -8.46 -27.85 2.60
C LYS A 119 -7.93 -27.57 4.00
N GLU A 120 -7.42 -28.60 4.68
CA GLU A 120 -6.80 -28.48 6.00
C GLU A 120 -5.42 -27.82 5.97
N GLU A 121 -4.59 -28.14 4.98
CA GLU A 121 -3.26 -27.52 4.79
C GLU A 121 -3.38 -26.06 4.37
N GLU A 122 -4.36 -25.75 3.53
CA GLU A 122 -4.63 -24.38 3.09
C GLU A 122 -5.13 -23.51 4.25
N ALA A 123 -6.05 -24.03 5.08
CA ALA A 123 -6.50 -23.34 6.28
C ALA A 123 -5.35 -23.12 7.28
N ALA A 124 -4.48 -24.11 7.47
CA ALA A 124 -3.30 -23.98 8.32
C ALA A 124 -2.27 -22.97 7.77
N MET A 125 -2.13 -22.88 6.44
CA MET A 125 -1.27 -21.90 5.78
C MET A 125 -1.86 -20.49 5.90
N LYS A 126 -3.15 -20.32 5.62
CA LYS A 126 -3.89 -19.05 5.81
C LYS A 126 -3.77 -18.57 7.25
N MET A 127 -3.92 -19.47 8.22
CA MET A 127 -3.73 -19.15 9.64
C MET A 127 -2.30 -18.64 9.93
N LYS A 128 -1.27 -19.30 9.40
CA LYS A 128 0.13 -18.84 9.54
C LYS A 128 0.39 -17.49 8.86
N LEU A 129 -0.24 -17.21 7.73
CA LEU A 129 -0.11 -15.93 7.02
C LEU A 129 -0.84 -14.80 7.74
N THR A 130 -1.96 -15.11 8.42
CA THR A 130 -2.72 -14.13 9.21
C THR A 130 -2.14 -13.88 10.59
N ASP A 131 -1.22 -14.72 11.07
CA ASP A 131 -0.59 -14.54 12.37
C ASP A 131 0.33 -13.32 12.36
N THR A 132 -0.08 -12.29 13.10
CA THR A 132 0.67 -11.03 13.23
C THR A 132 1.58 -11.04 14.47
N SER A 133 1.72 -12.19 15.14
CA SER A 133 2.57 -12.35 16.32
C SER A 133 4.05 -12.20 15.97
N GLU A 134 4.69 -11.21 16.57
CA GLU A 134 6.12 -10.97 16.41
C GLU A 134 6.91 -11.72 17.50
N LYS A 135 8.01 -12.38 17.11
CA LYS A 135 8.93 -12.98 18.09
C LYS A 135 9.60 -11.87 18.91
N PRO A 136 9.70 -12.03 20.24
CA PRO A 136 10.17 -10.95 21.13
C PRO A 136 11.60 -10.50 20.83
N LEU A 137 12.46 -11.41 20.32
CA LEU A 137 13.82 -11.08 19.92
C LEU A 137 13.85 -10.12 18.72
N TRP A 138 13.11 -10.44 17.66
CA TRP A 138 13.11 -9.63 16.43
C TRP A 138 12.44 -8.28 16.65
N ARG A 139 11.37 -8.24 17.44
CA ARG A 139 10.75 -6.98 17.88
C ARG A 139 11.75 -6.08 18.60
N THR A 140 12.54 -6.65 19.50
CA THR A 140 13.56 -5.90 20.26
C THR A 140 14.67 -5.38 19.35
N VAL A 141 15.16 -6.21 18.42
CA VAL A 141 16.19 -5.81 17.45
C VAL A 141 15.72 -4.65 16.57
N VAL A 142 14.49 -4.71 16.05
CA VAL A 142 13.92 -3.63 15.21
C VAL A 142 13.75 -2.35 16.04
N ASN A 143 13.24 -2.44 17.27
CA ASN A 143 13.08 -1.28 18.15
C ASN A 143 14.43 -0.60 18.47
N ILE A 144 15.49 -1.38 18.74
CA ILE A 144 16.84 -0.84 18.99
C ILE A 144 17.35 -0.09 17.75
N ASN A 145 17.24 -0.70 16.56
CA ASN A 145 17.65 -0.04 15.32
C ASN A 145 16.85 1.26 15.07
N GLY A 146 15.55 1.26 15.35
CA GLY A 146 14.71 2.45 15.26
C GLY A 146 15.19 3.58 16.19
N ILE A 147 15.55 3.24 17.44
CA ILE A 147 16.10 4.21 18.40
C ILE A 147 17.44 4.78 17.92
N ILE A 148 18.34 3.93 17.41
CA ILE A 148 19.64 4.38 16.88
C ILE A 148 19.44 5.35 15.72
N LEU A 149 18.55 5.01 14.77
CA LEU A 149 18.25 5.88 13.63
C LEU A 149 17.67 7.23 14.07
N LEU A 150 16.73 7.23 15.02
CA LEU A 150 16.19 8.47 15.59
C LEU A 150 17.27 9.31 16.28
N ALA A 151 18.16 8.68 17.05
CA ALA A 151 19.26 9.37 17.72
C ALA A 151 20.23 10.02 16.71
N VAL A 152 20.59 9.31 15.64
CA VAL A 152 21.43 9.86 14.56
C VAL A 152 20.72 11.02 13.86
N ALA A 153 19.44 10.88 13.52
CA ALA A 153 18.67 11.93 12.88
C ALA A 153 18.60 13.21 13.74
N VAL A 154 18.32 13.07 15.04
CA VAL A 154 18.29 14.19 15.98
C VAL A 154 19.68 14.82 16.13
N PHE A 155 20.73 14.02 16.25
CA PHE A 155 22.11 14.52 16.33
C PHE A 155 22.49 15.32 15.09
N CYS A 156 22.26 14.77 13.89
CA CYS A 156 22.54 15.47 12.64
C CYS A 156 21.73 16.77 12.54
N HIS A 157 20.45 16.74 12.91
CA HIS A 157 19.64 17.95 12.89
C HIS A 157 20.15 19.00 13.89
N ALA A 158 20.45 18.63 15.13
CA ALA A 158 20.92 19.56 16.16
C ALA A 158 22.34 20.10 15.90
N TYR A 159 23.21 19.31 15.26
CA TYR A 159 24.59 19.72 14.94
C TYR A 159 24.67 20.64 13.71
N PHE A 160 23.77 20.46 12.72
CA PHE A 160 23.75 21.23 11.47
C PHE A 160 22.65 22.30 11.40
N ALA A 161 21.74 22.37 12.38
CA ALA A 161 20.79 23.48 12.55
C ALA A 161 21.48 24.71 13.14
#